data_AF-A0A401Y2G2-F1
#
_entry.id   AF-A0A401Y2G2-F1
#
_cell.length_a   1.000
_cell.length_b   1.000
_cell.length_c   1.000
_cell.angle_alpha   90.00
_cell.angle_beta   90.00
_cell.angle_gamma   90.00
#
_symmetry.space_group_name_H-M   'P 1'
#
loop_
_entity.id
_entity.type
_entity.pdbx_description
1 polymer ?
#
loop_
_entity_poly.entity_id
_entity_poly.type
_entity_poly.pdbx_seq_one_letter_code
_entity_poly.pdbx_strand_id
1 'polypeptide(L)'
;MTTERAEHLRSQVPDDPIPLPVGHLACEVCGVAVPVDVFAEVIEPKKTRRAPYARCHDCQALHGHAVELADGHPYLNSRLGIPVVIDRIEWTLWGLAVIGQTMRAVDVPVMLARLQSLGQNVGFRGSNHIARRECSPYAWAHVGMSDRAALRAAFGAALRDRLALKAGPVIIASPSTACLMCGVATISRPAIEVSRRGSVGATQLATWRAVLVDRTSLGGMPSPDRVEGHVCPDCTDAIDEVGGVGWRARSRAVVSYLRHSSPQKAQRLRSMIDSDFPPTLPAWWASRQPPSAEPWSHLRRLIDRL
;
A
#
# COMPACT_ATOMS: atom_id res chain seq x y z
N MET A 1 -24.67 -22.99 -10.61
CA MET A 1 -25.69 -22.67 -9.60
C MET A 1 -26.48 -21.49 -10.12
N THR A 2 -27.80 -21.60 -10.29
CA THR A 2 -28.63 -20.53 -10.86
C THR A 2 -28.91 -19.43 -9.84
N THR A 3 -29.16 -18.21 -10.30
CA THR A 3 -29.44 -17.02 -9.46
C THR A 3 -30.66 -17.26 -8.56
N GLU A 4 -31.70 -17.90 -9.09
CA GLU A 4 -32.93 -18.28 -8.34
C GLU A 4 -32.66 -19.29 -7.22
N ARG A 5 -31.77 -20.28 -7.45
CA ARG A 5 -31.39 -21.26 -6.40
C ARG A 5 -30.61 -20.57 -5.27
N ALA A 6 -29.81 -19.57 -5.62
CA ALA A 6 -29.06 -18.77 -4.64
C ALA A 6 -29.98 -17.87 -3.81
N GLU A 7 -31.01 -17.29 -4.41
CA GLU A 7 -32.05 -16.51 -3.70
C GLU A 7 -32.95 -17.38 -2.83
N HIS A 8 -33.37 -18.55 -3.32
CA HIS A 8 -34.16 -19.48 -2.53
C HIS A 8 -33.41 -19.99 -1.29
N LEU A 9 -32.12 -20.30 -1.40
CA LEU A 9 -31.30 -20.67 -0.24
C LEU A 9 -31.09 -19.49 0.73
N ARG A 10 -30.96 -18.25 0.23
CA ARG A 10 -30.91 -17.04 1.07
C ARG A 10 -32.22 -16.81 1.83
N SER A 11 -33.37 -17.17 1.25
CA SER A 11 -34.66 -17.08 1.95
C SER A 11 -34.87 -18.15 3.03
N GLN A 12 -34.05 -19.21 3.06
CA GLN A 12 -34.19 -20.31 4.01
C GLN A 12 -33.40 -20.12 5.32
N VAL A 13 -32.43 -19.21 5.34
CA VAL A 13 -31.71 -18.83 6.56
C VAL A 13 -31.74 -17.31 6.65
N PRO A 14 -32.68 -16.71 7.40
CA PRO A 14 -32.76 -15.27 7.53
C PRO A 14 -31.46 -14.79 8.18
N ASP A 15 -30.71 -13.93 7.49
CA ASP A 15 -29.59 -13.17 8.06
C ASP A 15 -30.11 -12.04 8.99
N ASP A 16 -31.43 -11.90 9.06
CA ASP A 16 -32.12 -10.94 9.91
C ASP A 16 -31.76 -11.17 11.38
N PRO A 17 -31.46 -10.10 12.13
CA PRO A 17 -31.24 -10.20 13.56
C PRO A 17 -32.44 -10.84 14.27
N ILE A 18 -32.17 -11.70 15.23
CA ILE A 18 -33.20 -12.33 16.07
C ILE A 18 -33.22 -11.69 17.45
N PRO A 19 -34.37 -11.72 18.16
CA PRO A 19 -34.43 -11.25 19.55
C PRO A 19 -33.43 -11.98 20.44
N LEU A 20 -32.71 -11.22 21.26
CA LEU A 20 -31.76 -11.74 22.22
C LEU A 20 -32.50 -12.56 23.30
N PRO A 21 -32.12 -13.83 23.55
CA PRO A 21 -32.74 -14.62 24.60
C PRO A 21 -32.56 -14.00 25.99
N VAL A 22 -33.52 -14.25 26.89
CA VAL A 22 -33.42 -13.81 28.29
C VAL A 22 -32.15 -14.38 28.92
N GLY A 23 -31.42 -13.55 29.68
CA GLY A 23 -30.17 -13.95 30.33
C GLY A 23 -28.96 -14.04 29.40
N HIS A 24 -29.05 -13.53 28.17
CA HIS A 24 -27.93 -13.50 27.22
C HIS A 24 -27.49 -12.07 26.90
N LEU A 25 -26.25 -11.93 26.43
CA LEU A 25 -25.70 -10.73 25.78
C LEU A 25 -25.22 -11.10 24.38
N ALA A 26 -25.32 -10.18 23.42
CA ALA A 26 -24.73 -10.40 22.12
C ALA A 26 -23.19 -10.35 22.21
N CYS A 27 -22.51 -11.21 21.46
CA CYS A 27 -21.08 -11.13 21.30
C CYS A 27 -20.71 -9.83 20.55
N GLU A 28 -19.79 -9.02 21.09
CA GLU A 28 -19.40 -7.74 20.47
C GLU A 28 -18.76 -7.90 19.08
N VAL A 29 -18.27 -9.10 18.79
CA VAL A 29 -17.51 -9.44 17.59
C VAL A 29 -18.42 -10.09 16.56
N CYS A 30 -18.84 -11.35 16.75
CA CYS A 30 -19.60 -12.10 15.74
C CYS A 30 -21.12 -12.01 15.90
N GLY A 31 -21.61 -11.39 16.98
CA GLY A 31 -23.03 -11.09 17.20
C GLY A 31 -23.89 -12.19 17.80
N VAL A 32 -23.38 -13.41 18.00
CA VAL A 32 -24.17 -14.52 18.57
C VAL A 32 -24.57 -14.25 20.03
N ALA A 33 -25.68 -14.83 20.48
CA ALA A 33 -26.08 -14.75 21.89
C ALA A 33 -25.12 -15.55 22.79
N VAL A 34 -24.71 -14.95 23.91
CA VAL A 34 -23.81 -15.54 24.92
C VAL A 34 -24.51 -15.50 26.28
N PRO A 35 -24.67 -16.63 26.98
CA PRO A 35 -25.25 -16.65 28.32
C PRO A 35 -24.41 -15.83 29.31
N VAL A 36 -25.04 -15.03 30.17
CA VAL A 36 -24.35 -14.13 31.12
C VAL A 36 -23.83 -14.87 32.36
N ASP A 37 -24.42 -16.02 32.67
CA ASP A 37 -24.06 -16.91 33.78
C ASP A 37 -22.85 -17.81 33.48
N VAL A 38 -22.37 -17.83 32.24
CA VAL A 38 -21.34 -18.77 31.75
C VAL A 38 -20.21 -17.98 31.06
N PHE A 39 -19.10 -17.73 31.79
CA PHE A 39 -17.79 -17.29 31.26
C PHE A 39 -17.73 -15.99 30.40
N ALA A 40 -18.75 -15.13 30.43
CA ALA A 40 -18.73 -13.89 29.65
C ALA A 40 -17.95 -12.77 30.38
N GLU A 41 -16.85 -12.30 29.79
CA GLU A 41 -16.28 -11.00 30.15
C GLU A 41 -17.29 -9.92 29.74
N VAL A 42 -17.89 -9.26 30.72
CA VAL A 42 -18.85 -8.17 30.48
C VAL A 42 -18.07 -6.91 30.16
N ILE A 43 -18.22 -6.42 28.93
CA ILE A 43 -17.52 -5.22 28.47
C ILE A 43 -18.40 -4.00 28.74
N GLU A 44 -18.13 -3.30 29.84
CA GLU A 44 -18.84 -2.07 30.17
C GLU A 44 -18.44 -0.93 29.23
N PRO A 45 -19.42 -0.25 28.60
CA PRO A 45 -19.09 0.85 27.70
C PRO A 45 -18.69 2.11 28.47
N LYS A 46 -17.57 2.72 28.08
CA LYS A 46 -17.08 4.03 28.60
C LYS A 46 -18.07 5.20 28.48
N LYS A 47 -19.20 5.04 27.78
CA LYS A 47 -20.30 6.01 27.69
C LYS A 47 -21.62 5.29 28.00
N THR A 48 -22.39 5.83 28.94
CA THR A 48 -23.62 5.32 29.59
C THR A 48 -24.81 4.98 28.68
N ARG A 49 -24.64 4.92 27.36
CA ARG A 49 -25.70 4.67 26.37
C ARG A 49 -25.44 3.49 25.43
N ARG A 50 -24.47 2.62 25.68
CA ARG A 50 -24.33 1.39 24.89
C ARG A 50 -24.84 0.21 25.72
N ALA A 51 -25.49 -0.75 25.06
CA ALA A 51 -25.81 -2.00 25.73
C ALA A 51 -24.50 -2.72 26.11
N PRO A 52 -24.50 -3.47 27.23
CA PRO A 52 -23.39 -4.38 27.51
C PRO A 52 -23.30 -5.42 26.39
N TYR A 53 -22.08 -5.82 26.07
CA TYR A 53 -21.78 -6.93 25.18
C TYR A 53 -20.96 -7.97 25.94
N ALA A 54 -21.00 -9.20 25.45
CA ALA A 54 -20.12 -10.28 25.87
C ALA A 54 -19.10 -10.58 24.77
N ARG A 55 -18.18 -11.50 25.05
CA ARG A 55 -17.33 -12.14 24.04
C ARG A 55 -17.53 -13.65 24.11
N CYS A 56 -17.90 -14.29 22.99
CA CYS A 56 -18.07 -15.73 22.96
C CYS A 56 -16.71 -16.45 22.96
N HIS A 57 -16.71 -17.74 23.29
CA HIS A 57 -15.49 -18.58 23.33
C HIS A 57 -14.66 -18.48 22.04
N ASP A 58 -15.28 -18.54 20.87
CA ASP A 58 -14.56 -18.52 19.59
C ASP A 58 -13.91 -17.15 19.32
N CYS A 59 -14.59 -16.06 19.69
CA CYS A 59 -14.03 -14.72 19.55
C CYS A 59 -12.93 -14.46 20.60
N GLN A 60 -13.02 -15.07 21.78
CA GLN A 60 -11.93 -15.07 22.75
C GLN A 60 -10.72 -15.87 22.24
N ALA A 61 -10.93 -16.98 21.54
CA ALA A 61 -9.85 -17.75 20.91
C ALA A 61 -9.17 -16.95 19.79
N LEU A 62 -9.92 -16.18 18.99
CA LEU A 62 -9.36 -15.26 17.99
C LEU A 62 -8.50 -14.17 18.66
N HIS A 63 -8.94 -13.62 19.78
CA HIS A 63 -8.14 -12.67 20.56
C HIS A 63 -6.84 -13.30 21.07
N GLY A 64 -6.91 -14.49 21.67
CA GLY A 64 -5.72 -15.24 22.11
C GLY A 64 -4.75 -15.50 20.96
N HIS A 65 -5.26 -15.91 19.79
CA HIS A 65 -4.46 -16.09 18.59
C HIS A 65 -3.83 -14.77 18.09
N ALA A 66 -4.51 -13.63 18.24
CA ALA A 66 -3.95 -12.33 17.91
C ALA A 66 -2.77 -11.97 18.81
N VAL A 67 -2.84 -12.29 20.10
CA VAL A 67 -1.74 -12.12 21.07
C VAL A 67 -0.55 -12.98 20.66
N GLU A 68 -0.77 -14.27 20.39
CA GLU A 68 0.29 -15.19 19.95
C GLU A 68 0.99 -14.71 18.66
N LEU A 69 0.21 -14.23 17.69
CA LEU A 69 0.74 -13.68 16.46
C LEU A 69 1.50 -12.37 16.69
N ALA A 70 1.04 -11.50 17.60
CA ALA A 70 1.73 -10.26 17.95
C ALA A 70 3.11 -10.53 18.57
N ASP A 71 3.21 -11.54 19.44
CA ASP A 71 4.48 -11.95 20.06
C ASP A 71 5.52 -12.40 19.01
N GLY A 72 5.07 -13.03 17.93
CA GLY A 72 5.91 -13.41 16.79
C GLY A 72 6.41 -12.24 15.93
N HIS A 73 6.00 -10.99 16.19
CA HIS A 73 6.31 -9.82 15.35
C HIS A 73 6.87 -8.62 16.17
N PRO A 74 8.03 -8.76 16.82
CA PRO A 74 8.60 -7.71 17.68
C PRO A 74 8.86 -6.39 16.95
N TYR A 75 9.17 -6.42 15.66
CA TYR A 75 9.34 -5.21 14.84
C TYR A 75 8.03 -4.39 14.70
N LEU A 76 6.87 -5.04 14.63
CA LEU A 76 5.59 -4.34 14.62
C LEU A 76 5.29 -3.75 15.99
N ASN A 77 5.58 -4.51 17.05
CA ASN A 77 5.37 -4.10 18.44
C ASN A 77 6.18 -2.87 18.81
N SER A 78 7.45 -2.81 18.42
CA SER A 78 8.31 -1.65 18.69
C SER A 78 7.86 -0.39 17.94
N ARG A 79 7.28 -0.55 16.74
CA ARG A 79 6.86 0.58 15.90
C ARG A 79 5.48 1.13 16.26
N LEU A 80 4.53 0.28 16.64
CA LEU A 80 3.12 0.65 16.83
C LEU A 80 2.64 0.54 18.28
N GLY A 81 3.36 -0.18 19.14
CA GLY A 81 2.92 -0.57 20.47
C GLY A 81 2.13 -1.88 20.45
N ILE A 82 2.39 -2.75 21.44
CA ILE A 82 1.80 -4.10 21.55
C ILE A 82 0.26 -4.07 21.47
N PRO A 83 -0.46 -3.23 22.22
CA PRO A 83 -1.93 -3.23 22.17
C PRO A 83 -2.48 -2.92 20.77
N VAL A 84 -1.85 -1.98 20.06
CA VAL A 84 -2.26 -1.58 18.71
C VAL A 84 -2.02 -2.70 17.70
N VAL A 85 -0.94 -3.47 17.86
CA VAL A 85 -0.65 -4.63 17.01
C VAL A 85 -1.67 -5.74 17.24
N ILE A 86 -1.98 -6.05 18.50
CA ILE A 86 -2.99 -7.06 18.86
C ILE A 86 -4.34 -6.68 18.24
N ASP A 87 -4.82 -5.46 18.44
CA ASP A 87 -6.10 -5.00 17.88
C ASP A 87 -6.15 -5.15 16.35
N ARG A 88 -5.09 -4.73 15.65
CA ARG A 88 -5.04 -4.79 14.18
C ARG A 88 -4.98 -6.22 13.65
N ILE A 89 -4.25 -7.10 14.35
CA ILE A 89 -4.21 -8.53 14.04
C ILE A 89 -5.58 -9.15 14.29
N GLU A 90 -6.21 -8.84 15.43
CA GLU A 90 -7.52 -9.34 15.80
C GLU A 90 -8.59 -8.92 14.76
N TRP A 91 -8.64 -7.65 14.36
CA TRP A 91 -9.54 -7.20 13.28
C TRP A 91 -9.30 -7.94 11.97
N THR A 92 -8.04 -8.20 11.64
CA THR A 92 -7.70 -8.99 10.44
C THR A 92 -8.20 -10.43 10.56
N LEU A 93 -8.07 -11.05 11.73
CA LEU A 93 -8.60 -12.39 12.00
C LEU A 93 -10.13 -12.43 11.93
N TRP A 94 -10.83 -11.41 12.41
CA TRP A 94 -12.29 -11.28 12.25
C TRP A 94 -12.68 -11.26 10.78
N GLY A 95 -12.03 -10.42 9.98
CA GLY A 95 -12.26 -10.33 8.54
C GLY A 95 -12.02 -11.66 7.82
N LEU A 96 -10.99 -12.42 8.22
CA LEU A 96 -10.69 -13.75 7.69
C LEU A 96 -11.74 -14.79 8.11
N ALA A 97 -12.18 -14.77 9.38
CA ALA A 97 -13.22 -15.66 9.89
C ALA A 97 -14.54 -15.49 9.12
N VAL A 98 -14.94 -14.25 8.81
CA VAL A 98 -16.14 -13.93 8.00
C VAL A 98 -16.12 -14.61 6.62
N ILE A 99 -14.93 -14.78 6.02
CA ILE A 99 -14.76 -15.40 4.70
C ILE A 99 -14.25 -16.85 4.79
N GLY A 100 -14.21 -17.44 5.98
CA GLY A 100 -13.79 -18.83 6.22
C GLY A 100 -12.32 -19.09 5.90
N GLN A 101 -11.45 -18.13 6.14
CA GLN A 101 -10.00 -18.23 5.92
C GLN A 101 -9.23 -18.14 7.24
N THR A 102 -7.98 -18.61 7.22
CA THR A 102 -7.07 -18.55 8.37
C THR A 102 -5.80 -17.76 8.02
N MET A 103 -5.11 -17.26 9.04
CA MET A 103 -3.86 -16.53 8.88
C MET A 103 -2.68 -17.39 9.35
N ARG A 104 -1.58 -17.36 8.58
CA ARG A 104 -0.31 -17.93 9.01
C ARG A 104 0.57 -16.81 9.58
N ALA A 105 1.41 -17.11 10.55
CA ALA A 105 2.30 -16.11 11.16
C ALA A 105 3.13 -15.33 10.13
N VAL A 106 3.71 -16.01 9.14
CA VAL A 106 4.50 -15.39 8.06
C VAL A 106 3.70 -14.41 7.17
N ASP A 107 2.37 -14.54 7.12
CA ASP A 107 1.52 -13.72 6.26
C ASP A 107 1.01 -12.44 6.96
N VAL A 108 1.23 -12.30 8.28
CA VAL A 108 0.69 -11.19 9.11
C VAL A 108 0.94 -9.81 8.48
N PRO A 109 2.15 -9.41 8.05
CA PRO A 109 2.37 -8.08 7.50
C PRO A 109 1.57 -7.80 6.23
N VAL A 110 1.40 -8.82 5.38
CA VAL A 110 0.69 -8.68 4.09
C VAL A 110 -0.82 -8.64 4.31
N MET A 111 -1.33 -9.46 5.24
CA MET A 111 -2.74 -9.49 5.60
C MET A 111 -3.17 -8.19 6.29
N LEU A 112 -2.39 -7.72 7.27
CA LEU A 112 -2.64 -6.44 7.96
C LEU A 112 -2.78 -5.26 6.98
N ALA A 113 -1.92 -5.20 5.96
CA ALA A 113 -1.92 -4.11 4.98
C ALA A 113 -3.19 -4.05 4.12
N ARG A 114 -3.98 -5.13 4.02
CA ARG A 114 -5.15 -5.22 3.15
C ARG A 114 -6.47 -5.40 3.90
N LEU A 115 -6.44 -6.06 5.05
CA LEU A 115 -7.65 -6.53 5.73
C LEU A 115 -7.99 -5.74 7.00
N GLN A 116 -7.02 -5.11 7.68
CA GLN A 116 -7.26 -4.55 9.02
C GLN A 116 -8.43 -3.53 9.06
N SER A 117 -8.54 -2.67 8.04
CA SER A 117 -9.57 -1.62 8.01
C SER A 117 -10.95 -2.17 7.69
N LEU A 118 -11.02 -3.21 6.85
CA LEU A 118 -12.27 -3.90 6.55
C LEU A 118 -12.71 -4.75 7.75
N GLY A 119 -11.76 -5.44 8.37
CA GLY A 119 -11.98 -6.25 9.57
C GLY A 119 -12.47 -5.45 10.78
N GLN A 120 -12.01 -4.20 10.93
CA GLN A 120 -12.51 -3.31 11.97
C GLN A 120 -14.02 -3.04 11.85
N ASN A 121 -14.56 -3.05 10.63
CA ASN A 121 -15.96 -2.73 10.35
C ASN A 121 -16.90 -3.93 10.46
N VAL A 122 -16.39 -5.16 10.61
CA VAL A 122 -17.24 -6.37 10.72
C VAL A 122 -17.66 -6.71 12.14
N GLY A 123 -17.19 -5.97 13.15
CA GLY A 123 -17.60 -6.20 14.53
C GLY A 123 -19.06 -5.83 14.75
N PHE A 124 -19.82 -6.71 15.40
CA PHE A 124 -21.24 -6.53 15.70
C PHE A 124 -21.51 -5.21 16.45
N ARG A 125 -20.65 -4.87 17.41
CA ARG A 125 -20.71 -3.62 18.20
C ARG A 125 -20.59 -2.35 17.35
N GLY A 126 -19.97 -2.43 16.18
CA GLY A 126 -19.78 -1.34 15.22
C GLY A 126 -20.88 -1.25 14.16
N SER A 127 -21.76 -2.25 14.06
CA SER A 127 -22.84 -2.22 13.07
C SER A 127 -23.89 -1.17 13.47
N ASN A 128 -24.15 -0.21 12.58
CA ASN A 128 -25.13 0.86 12.81
C ASN A 128 -26.59 0.35 12.85
N HIS A 129 -26.80 -0.95 12.61
CA HIS A 129 -28.09 -1.51 12.24
C HIS A 129 -28.73 -2.39 13.32
N ILE A 130 -28.07 -2.63 14.46
CA ILE A 130 -28.56 -3.64 15.41
C ILE A 130 -28.92 -3.03 16.76
N ALA A 131 -30.17 -3.24 17.15
CA ALA A 131 -30.72 -2.72 18.38
C ALA A 131 -30.14 -3.45 19.60
N ARG A 132 -30.17 -2.80 20.77
CA ARG A 132 -29.68 -3.32 22.06
C ARG A 132 -30.25 -4.68 22.51
N ARG A 133 -31.21 -5.26 21.78
CA ARG A 133 -32.01 -6.44 22.14
C ARG A 133 -31.99 -7.52 21.08
N GLU A 134 -31.05 -7.45 20.14
CA GLU A 134 -30.95 -8.39 19.03
C GLU A 134 -29.57 -9.06 19.03
N CYS A 135 -29.52 -10.25 18.44
CA CYS A 135 -28.29 -10.97 18.15
C CYS A 135 -28.31 -11.51 16.72
N SER A 136 -27.13 -11.88 16.22
CA SER A 136 -27.02 -12.63 14.97
C SER A 136 -27.53 -14.06 15.19
N PRO A 137 -28.36 -14.62 14.28
CA PRO A 137 -28.83 -16.00 14.37
C PRO A 137 -27.72 -17.05 14.30
N TYR A 138 -26.58 -16.68 13.70
CA TYR A 138 -25.35 -17.45 13.68
C TYR A 138 -24.15 -16.49 13.50
N ALA A 139 -22.93 -16.99 13.67
CA ALA A 139 -21.74 -16.15 13.65
C ALA A 139 -21.63 -15.34 12.35
N TRP A 140 -21.47 -14.02 12.49
CA TRP A 140 -21.29 -13.06 11.40
C TRP A 140 -22.50 -12.88 10.47
N ALA A 141 -23.70 -13.36 10.81
CA ALA A 141 -24.90 -13.20 9.97
C ALA A 141 -25.18 -11.72 9.62
N HIS A 142 -24.88 -10.81 10.54
CA HIS A 142 -25.01 -9.36 10.35
C HIS A 142 -24.05 -8.75 9.31
N VAL A 143 -23.02 -9.48 8.85
CA VAL A 143 -22.07 -8.96 7.86
C VAL A 143 -22.63 -9.14 6.46
N GLY A 144 -22.94 -8.02 5.81
CA GLY A 144 -23.58 -7.99 4.51
C GLY A 144 -22.74 -8.57 3.36
N MET A 145 -23.39 -8.89 2.26
CA MET A 145 -22.74 -9.49 1.09
C MET A 145 -21.70 -8.57 0.43
N SER A 146 -21.89 -7.25 0.47
CA SER A 146 -20.93 -6.26 -0.01
C SER A 146 -19.63 -6.31 0.79
N ASP A 147 -19.71 -6.37 2.13
CA ASP A 147 -18.54 -6.43 3.00
C ASP A 147 -17.81 -7.76 2.85
N ARG A 148 -18.55 -8.87 2.73
CA ARG A 148 -17.97 -10.18 2.42
C ARG A 148 -17.25 -10.17 1.07
N ALA A 149 -17.81 -9.53 0.05
CA ALA A 149 -17.16 -9.39 -1.25
C ALA A 149 -15.88 -8.53 -1.16
N ALA A 150 -15.92 -7.42 -0.43
CA ALA A 150 -14.76 -6.57 -0.18
C ALA A 150 -13.64 -7.33 0.56
N LEU A 151 -13.98 -8.10 1.59
CA LEU A 151 -13.03 -8.95 2.32
C LEU A 151 -12.40 -10.01 1.41
N ARG A 152 -13.18 -10.71 0.57
CA ARG A 152 -12.63 -11.67 -0.40
C ARG A 152 -11.70 -11.01 -1.40
N ALA A 153 -12.06 -9.83 -1.91
CA ALA A 153 -11.21 -9.07 -2.82
C ALA A 153 -9.89 -8.63 -2.17
N ALA A 154 -9.96 -8.14 -0.92
CA ALA A 154 -8.80 -7.76 -0.13
C ALA A 154 -7.89 -8.95 0.21
N PHE A 155 -8.47 -10.10 0.56
CA PHE A 155 -7.72 -11.34 0.75
C PHE A 155 -7.03 -11.79 -0.54
N GLY A 156 -7.74 -11.77 -1.67
CA GLY A 156 -7.13 -12.04 -2.99
C GLY A 156 -5.98 -11.08 -3.31
N ALA A 157 -6.09 -9.80 -2.96
CA ALA A 157 -5.00 -8.83 -3.09
C ALA A 157 -3.81 -9.13 -2.17
N ALA A 158 -4.06 -9.55 -0.92
CA ALA A 158 -3.02 -9.97 0.01
C ALA A 158 -2.27 -11.21 -0.51
N LEU A 159 -2.97 -12.19 -1.09
CA LEU A 159 -2.34 -13.35 -1.72
C LEU A 159 -1.46 -12.95 -2.92
N ARG A 160 -1.91 -11.99 -3.75
CA ARG A 160 -1.08 -11.45 -4.84
C ARG A 160 0.17 -10.75 -4.31
N ASP A 161 0.04 -9.91 -3.28
CA ASP A 161 1.18 -9.23 -2.65
C ASP A 161 2.18 -10.24 -2.06
N ARG A 162 1.69 -11.34 -1.46
CA ARG A 162 2.53 -12.44 -0.95
C ARG A 162 3.33 -13.12 -2.07
N LEU A 163 2.70 -13.38 -3.22
CA LEU A 163 3.41 -13.93 -4.39
C LEU A 163 4.44 -12.93 -4.92
N ALA A 164 4.07 -11.65 -4.98
CA ALA A 164 4.94 -10.59 -5.46
C ALA A 164 6.17 -10.36 -4.57
N LEU A 165 6.09 -10.59 -3.26
CA LEU A 165 7.26 -10.56 -2.37
C LEU A 165 8.32 -11.62 -2.69
N LYS A 166 7.92 -12.73 -3.32
CA LYS A 166 8.84 -13.79 -3.77
C LYS A 166 9.32 -13.58 -5.20
N ALA A 167 8.68 -12.69 -5.96
CA ALA A 167 9.06 -12.39 -7.32
C ALA A 167 10.27 -11.44 -7.35
N GLY A 168 11.11 -11.61 -8.36
CA GLY A 168 12.21 -10.68 -8.62
C GLY A 168 11.69 -9.28 -9.00
N PRO A 169 12.57 -8.26 -9.00
CA PRO A 169 12.21 -6.92 -9.43
C PRO A 169 11.65 -6.90 -10.86
N VAL A 170 10.67 -6.04 -11.10
CA VAL A 170 10.01 -5.85 -12.39
C VAL A 170 10.61 -4.65 -13.09
N ILE A 171 10.94 -4.82 -14.37
CA ILE A 171 11.47 -3.76 -15.22
C ILE A 171 10.30 -2.90 -15.72
N ILE A 172 10.36 -1.60 -15.44
CA ILE A 172 9.39 -0.59 -15.87
C ILE A 172 10.06 0.28 -16.93
N ALA A 173 9.65 0.13 -18.20
CA ALA A 173 10.15 0.95 -19.30
C ALA A 173 9.61 2.39 -19.23
N SER A 174 10.35 3.35 -19.78
CA SER A 174 9.82 4.70 -20.02
C SER A 174 8.66 4.63 -21.04
N PRO A 175 7.58 5.42 -20.88
CA PRO A 175 6.56 5.56 -21.93
C PRO A 175 7.12 6.21 -23.20
N SER A 176 8.13 7.06 -23.04
CA SER A 176 8.97 7.55 -24.14
C SER A 176 10.18 6.63 -24.35
N THR A 177 11.08 6.95 -25.27
CA THR A 177 12.29 6.14 -25.51
C THR A 177 13.21 6.01 -24.28
N ALA A 178 13.33 7.08 -23.49
CA ALA A 178 14.12 7.12 -22.25
C ALA A 178 13.76 8.34 -21.39
N CYS A 179 14.36 8.46 -20.21
CA CYS A 179 14.37 9.70 -19.44
C CYS A 179 14.96 10.84 -20.28
N LEU A 180 14.22 11.92 -20.50
CA LEU A 180 14.69 13.08 -21.27
C LEU A 180 15.99 13.67 -20.72
N MET A 181 16.20 13.58 -19.40
CA MET A 181 17.37 14.12 -18.70
C MET A 181 18.55 13.14 -18.68
N CYS A 182 18.43 11.99 -18.00
CA CYS A 182 19.57 11.10 -17.75
C CYS A 182 19.72 9.98 -18.79
N GLY A 183 18.75 9.79 -19.69
CA GLY A 183 18.82 8.79 -20.76
C GLY A 183 18.53 7.34 -20.35
N VAL A 184 18.10 7.10 -19.11
CA VAL A 184 17.73 5.76 -18.66
C VAL A 184 16.43 5.30 -19.33
N ALA A 185 16.45 4.13 -19.98
CA ALA A 185 15.29 3.59 -20.70
C ALA A 185 14.32 2.83 -19.80
N THR A 186 14.84 2.23 -18.73
CA THR A 186 14.09 1.34 -17.84
C THR A 186 14.52 1.53 -16.40
N ILE A 187 13.59 1.36 -15.47
CA ILE A 187 13.87 1.36 -14.03
C ILE A 187 13.36 0.06 -13.41
N SER A 188 14.06 -0.43 -12.39
CA SER A 188 13.66 -1.63 -11.67
C SER A 188 12.79 -1.26 -10.46
N ARG A 189 11.67 -1.97 -10.27
CA ARG A 189 10.75 -1.78 -9.13
C ARG A 189 10.51 -3.10 -8.41
N PRO A 190 10.40 -3.12 -7.07
CA PRO A 190 9.97 -4.31 -6.34
C PRO A 190 8.62 -4.80 -6.88
N ALA A 191 8.49 -6.10 -7.15
CA ALA A 191 7.25 -6.67 -7.70
C ALA A 191 6.02 -6.39 -6.83
N ILE A 192 6.19 -6.29 -5.51
CA ILE A 192 5.10 -5.90 -4.59
C ILE A 192 4.57 -4.48 -4.87
N GLU A 193 5.42 -3.52 -5.24
CA GLU A 193 4.96 -2.16 -5.60
C GLU A 193 4.12 -2.19 -6.87
N VAL A 194 4.54 -3.01 -7.84
CA VAL A 194 3.80 -3.21 -9.10
C VAL A 194 2.45 -3.88 -8.84
N SER A 195 2.43 -4.94 -8.03
CA SER A 195 1.20 -5.64 -7.60
C SER A 195 0.21 -4.68 -6.94
N ARG A 196 0.71 -3.82 -6.03
CA ARG A 196 -0.13 -2.85 -5.30
C ARG A 196 -0.78 -1.80 -6.20
N ARG A 197 -0.10 -1.42 -7.29
CA ARG A 197 -0.63 -0.49 -8.31
C ARG A 197 -1.54 -1.18 -9.32
N GLY A 198 -1.64 -2.51 -9.30
CA GLY A 198 -2.57 -3.30 -10.11
C GLY A 198 -2.02 -3.73 -11.47
N SER A 199 -1.09 -2.99 -12.08
CA SER A 199 -0.45 -3.39 -13.33
C SER A 199 0.91 -2.71 -13.59
N VAL A 200 1.65 -3.23 -14.56
CA VAL A 200 2.90 -2.61 -15.07
C VAL A 200 2.60 -1.23 -15.67
N GLY A 201 1.52 -1.10 -16.46
CA GLY A 201 1.13 0.18 -17.07
C GLY A 201 0.74 1.24 -16.04
N ALA A 202 -0.05 0.87 -15.03
CA ALA A 202 -0.38 1.79 -13.93
C ALA A 202 0.87 2.20 -13.14
N THR A 203 1.80 1.26 -12.92
CA THR A 203 3.10 1.56 -12.32
C THR A 203 3.92 2.50 -13.18
N GLN A 204 3.96 2.28 -14.49
CA GLN A 204 4.69 3.10 -15.45
C GLN A 204 4.22 4.56 -15.39
N LEU A 205 2.92 4.80 -15.52
CA LEU A 205 2.34 6.15 -15.48
C LEU A 205 2.62 6.86 -14.14
N ALA A 206 2.55 6.13 -13.03
CA ALA A 206 2.82 6.71 -11.71
C ALA A 206 4.31 6.71 -11.32
N THR A 207 5.22 6.32 -12.21
CA THR A 207 6.68 6.38 -11.95
C THR A 207 7.39 7.37 -12.87
N TRP A 208 6.91 7.51 -14.09
CA TRP A 208 7.48 8.40 -15.10
C TRP A 208 6.66 9.68 -15.16
N ARG A 209 7.28 10.82 -14.83
CA ARG A 209 6.61 12.11 -14.92
C ARG A 209 6.67 12.62 -16.36
N ALA A 210 5.51 12.85 -16.96
CA ALA A 210 5.40 13.54 -18.24
C ALA A 210 5.82 15.01 -18.07
N VAL A 211 6.60 15.53 -19.02
CA VAL A 211 7.04 16.92 -19.06
C VAL A 211 6.99 17.46 -20.49
N LEU A 212 6.70 18.75 -20.61
CA LEU A 212 6.78 19.52 -21.84
C LEU A 212 7.71 20.70 -21.61
N VAL A 213 8.85 20.74 -22.31
CA VAL A 213 9.94 21.68 -21.99
C VAL A 213 10.56 22.29 -23.24
N ASP A 214 11.10 23.50 -23.12
CA ASP A 214 11.84 24.14 -24.21
C ASP A 214 13.17 23.41 -24.46
N ARG A 215 13.67 23.41 -25.71
CA ARG A 215 14.92 22.71 -26.07
C ARG A 215 16.14 23.25 -25.32
N THR A 216 16.18 24.55 -25.05
CA THR A 216 17.24 25.21 -24.27
C THR A 216 17.25 24.73 -22.81
N SER A 217 16.07 24.44 -22.25
CA SER A 217 15.92 23.84 -20.93
C SER A 217 16.45 22.41 -20.84
N LEU A 218 16.85 21.79 -21.96
CA LEU A 218 17.57 20.50 -22.01
C LEU A 218 19.06 20.66 -22.42
N GLY A 219 19.53 21.90 -22.65
CA GLY A 219 20.88 22.18 -23.15
C GLY A 219 21.01 22.07 -24.67
N GLY A 220 19.90 22.10 -25.41
CA GLY A 220 19.89 22.23 -26.86
C GLY A 220 20.00 23.68 -27.32
N MET A 221 20.14 23.87 -28.64
CA MET A 221 20.14 25.20 -29.27
C MET A 221 18.79 25.92 -29.08
N PRO A 222 18.77 27.27 -29.03
CA PRO A 222 17.56 28.07 -29.05
C PRO A 222 16.64 27.68 -30.21
N SER A 223 15.37 27.41 -29.90
CA SER A 223 14.33 27.04 -30.85
C SER A 223 12.96 27.26 -30.19
N PRO A 224 11.93 27.64 -30.97
CA PRO A 224 10.56 27.76 -30.47
C PRO A 224 9.91 26.39 -30.19
N ASP A 225 10.52 25.29 -30.64
CA ASP A 225 9.96 23.95 -30.46
C ASP A 225 10.05 23.50 -29.00
N ARG A 226 8.99 22.83 -28.55
CA ARG A 226 8.95 22.16 -27.25
C ARG A 226 9.14 20.66 -27.41
N VAL A 227 9.75 20.06 -26.40
CA VAL A 227 10.03 18.63 -26.31
C VAL A 227 9.08 18.03 -25.29
N GLU A 228 8.28 17.08 -25.74
CA GLU A 228 7.45 16.24 -24.88
C GLU A 228 8.16 14.92 -24.59
N GLY A 229 8.05 14.43 -23.36
CA GLY A 229 8.56 13.13 -22.97
C GLY A 229 8.46 12.90 -21.48
N HIS A 230 9.25 11.97 -20.96
CA HIS A 230 9.18 11.57 -19.56
C HIS A 230 10.52 11.69 -18.85
N VAL A 231 10.47 11.91 -17.54
CA VAL A 231 11.64 11.88 -16.66
C VAL A 231 11.49 10.81 -15.58
N CYS A 232 12.61 10.20 -15.21
CA CYS A 232 12.64 9.18 -14.15
C CYS A 232 12.45 9.82 -12.76
N PRO A 233 12.20 9.01 -11.70
CA PRO A 233 12.03 9.50 -10.33
C PRO A 233 13.18 10.41 -9.86
N ASP A 234 14.43 9.98 -10.01
CA ASP A 234 15.59 10.77 -9.55
C ASP A 234 15.69 12.15 -10.25
N CYS A 235 15.30 12.22 -11.52
CA CYS A 235 15.23 13.48 -12.25
C CYS A 235 14.00 14.31 -11.86
N THR A 236 12.89 13.65 -11.50
CA THR A 236 11.67 14.29 -10.99
C THR A 236 11.96 15.00 -9.67
N ASP A 237 12.63 14.31 -8.73
CA ASP A 237 13.01 14.89 -7.44
C ASP A 237 13.88 16.14 -7.63
N ALA A 238 14.86 16.08 -8.54
CA ALA A 238 15.71 17.23 -8.84
C ALA A 238 14.95 18.40 -9.49
N ILE A 239 13.89 18.13 -10.27
CA ILE A 239 13.00 19.16 -10.84
C ILE A 239 12.18 19.80 -9.72
N ASP A 240 11.59 19.00 -8.84
CA ASP A 240 10.74 19.47 -7.74
C ASP A 240 11.52 20.32 -6.74
N GLU A 241 12.76 19.95 -6.43
CA GLU A 241 13.64 20.71 -5.54
C GLU A 241 14.07 22.07 -6.12
N VAL A 242 14.12 22.20 -7.45
CA VAL A 242 14.56 23.43 -8.14
C VAL A 242 13.39 24.27 -8.65
N GLY A 243 12.20 23.68 -8.76
CA GLY A 243 10.97 24.32 -9.24
C GLY A 243 10.79 24.30 -10.77
N GLY A 244 11.58 23.50 -11.51
CA GLY A 244 11.43 23.43 -12.97
C GLY A 244 12.54 22.67 -13.71
N VAL A 245 12.30 22.39 -14.99
CA VAL A 245 13.30 21.74 -15.85
C VAL A 245 14.26 22.79 -16.39
N GLY A 246 15.54 22.62 -16.07
CA GLY A 246 16.59 23.56 -16.48
C GLY A 246 17.97 23.07 -16.07
N TRP A 247 18.99 23.89 -16.27
CA TRP A 247 20.38 23.51 -15.99
C TRP A 247 20.60 23.17 -14.51
N ARG A 248 19.96 23.92 -13.60
CA ARG A 248 20.02 23.66 -12.15
C ARG A 248 19.48 22.28 -11.77
N ALA A 249 18.33 21.89 -12.34
CA ALA A 249 17.76 20.55 -12.11
C ALA A 249 18.68 19.44 -12.64
N ARG A 250 19.29 19.63 -13.83
CA ARG A 250 20.28 18.68 -14.37
C ARG A 250 21.51 18.57 -13.49
N SER A 251 22.11 19.69 -13.12
CA SER A 251 23.27 19.74 -12.23
C SER A 251 23.00 19.01 -10.92
N ARG A 252 21.83 19.27 -10.31
CA ARG A 252 21.42 18.62 -9.07
C ARG A 252 21.21 17.12 -9.23
N ALA A 253 20.55 16.68 -10.30
CA ALA A 253 20.34 15.27 -10.60
C ALA A 253 21.67 14.53 -10.83
N VAL A 254 22.62 15.12 -11.55
CA VAL A 254 23.96 14.54 -11.76
C VAL A 254 24.73 14.48 -10.43
N VAL A 255 24.71 15.52 -9.61
CA VAL A 255 25.34 15.50 -8.27
C VAL A 255 24.73 14.43 -7.37
N SER A 256 23.40 14.26 -7.40
CA SER A 256 22.71 13.19 -6.66
C SER A 256 23.17 11.81 -7.12
N TYR A 257 23.21 11.57 -8.43
CA TYR A 257 23.73 10.32 -9.01
C TYR A 257 25.19 10.05 -8.61
N LEU A 258 26.06 11.06 -8.70
CA LEU A 258 27.47 10.93 -8.32
C LEU A 258 27.64 10.72 -6.82
N ARG A 259 26.76 11.23 -5.96
CA ARG A 259 26.86 11.01 -4.52
C ARG A 259 26.78 9.52 -4.16
N HIS A 260 26.02 8.75 -4.92
CA HIS A 260 25.86 7.32 -4.72
C HIS A 260 27.02 6.50 -5.31
N SER A 261 27.57 6.92 -6.45
CA SER A 261 28.61 6.17 -7.18
C SER A 261 30.05 6.62 -6.88
N SER A 262 30.28 7.91 -6.65
CA SER A 262 31.59 8.51 -6.38
C SER A 262 31.45 9.84 -5.60
N PRO A 263 31.41 9.80 -4.25
CA PRO A 263 31.22 11.00 -3.41
C PRO A 263 32.23 12.13 -3.68
N GLN A 264 33.48 11.78 -3.99
CA GLN A 264 34.54 12.75 -4.30
C GLN A 264 34.25 13.53 -5.59
N LYS A 265 33.81 12.84 -6.66
CA LYS A 265 33.41 13.48 -7.93
C LYS A 265 32.17 14.36 -7.74
N ALA A 266 31.23 13.92 -6.91
CA ALA A 266 30.04 14.71 -6.56
C ALA A 266 30.44 16.04 -5.89
N GLN A 267 31.40 16.02 -4.96
CA GLN A 267 31.91 17.21 -4.29
C GLN A 267 32.62 18.14 -5.27
N ARG A 268 33.51 17.62 -6.13
CA ARG A 268 34.21 18.41 -7.16
C ARG A 268 33.25 19.08 -8.13
N LEU A 269 32.27 18.33 -8.66
CA LEU A 269 31.25 18.89 -9.54
C LEU A 269 30.44 19.99 -8.84
N ARG A 270 30.10 19.81 -7.56
CA ARG A 270 29.41 20.83 -6.78
C ARG A 270 30.23 22.11 -6.66
N SER A 271 31.52 22.01 -6.33
CA SER A 271 32.42 23.16 -6.29
C SER A 271 32.51 23.87 -7.64
N MET A 272 32.52 23.14 -8.76
CA MET A 272 32.50 23.74 -10.10
C MET A 272 31.17 24.43 -10.44
N ILE A 273 30.04 23.89 -9.99
CA ILE A 273 28.72 24.50 -10.17
C ILE A 273 28.60 25.79 -9.34
N ASP A 274 29.16 25.78 -8.13
CA ASP A 274 29.12 26.92 -7.21
C ASP A 274 30.09 28.04 -7.62
N SER A 275 31.16 27.71 -8.36
CA SER A 275 31.94 28.71 -9.11
C SER A 275 31.15 29.20 -10.32
N ASP A 276 31.16 30.50 -10.64
CA ASP A 276 30.40 31.15 -11.74
C ASP A 276 30.72 30.63 -13.17
N PHE A 277 31.42 29.51 -13.29
CA PHE A 277 31.74 28.80 -14.52
C PHE A 277 31.15 27.38 -14.54
N PRO A 278 29.80 27.23 -14.54
CA PRO A 278 29.19 25.92 -14.47
C PRO A 278 29.47 25.12 -15.75
N PRO A 279 29.90 23.84 -15.65
CA PRO A 279 30.10 23.01 -16.83
C PRO A 279 28.77 22.83 -17.57
N THR A 280 28.82 22.83 -18.91
CA THR A 280 27.63 22.49 -19.72
C THR A 280 27.28 21.02 -19.49
N LEU A 281 26.18 20.78 -18.76
CA LEU A 281 25.60 19.45 -18.54
C LEU A 281 24.38 19.29 -19.45
N PRO A 282 24.54 18.93 -20.74
CA PRO A 282 23.38 18.69 -21.60
C PRO A 282 22.59 17.48 -21.10
N ALA A 283 21.27 17.55 -21.25
CA ALA A 283 20.42 16.38 -21.08
C ALA A 283 20.72 15.33 -22.16
N TRP A 284 20.38 14.06 -21.87
CA TRP A 284 20.53 12.96 -22.81
C TRP A 284 19.85 13.25 -24.13
N TRP A 285 18.61 13.77 -24.09
CA TRP A 285 17.87 14.14 -25.29
C TRP A 285 18.66 15.09 -26.21
N ALA A 286 19.35 16.08 -25.64
CA ALA A 286 20.15 17.04 -26.40
C ALA A 286 21.44 16.43 -26.97
N SER A 287 21.95 15.35 -26.36
CA SER A 287 23.18 14.66 -26.79
C SER A 287 23.02 13.78 -28.03
N ARG A 288 21.77 13.43 -28.40
CA ARG A 288 21.42 12.54 -29.53
C ARG A 288 22.11 11.15 -29.48
N GLN A 289 22.50 10.69 -28.30
CA GLN A 289 23.04 9.36 -28.12
C GLN A 289 21.91 8.32 -27.94
N PRO A 290 22.16 7.03 -28.22
CA PRO A 290 21.20 5.97 -27.89
C PRO A 290 20.85 5.97 -26.39
N PRO A 291 19.65 5.48 -26.01
CA PRO A 291 19.31 5.23 -24.61
C PRO A 291 20.30 4.28 -23.96
N SER A 292 20.47 4.42 -22.65
CA SER A 292 21.40 3.62 -21.86
C SER A 292 20.70 2.97 -20.68
N ALA A 293 21.19 1.82 -20.24
CA ALA A 293 20.79 1.23 -18.97
C ALA A 293 21.37 2.00 -17.77
N GLU A 294 22.52 2.63 -17.96
CA GLU A 294 23.19 3.45 -16.94
C GLU A 294 22.79 4.94 -17.09
N PRO A 295 22.30 5.59 -16.02
CA PRO A 295 22.02 7.02 -16.03
C PRO A 295 23.26 7.85 -16.38
N TRP A 296 23.07 8.93 -17.15
CA TRP A 296 24.11 9.91 -17.48
C TRP A 296 25.31 9.35 -18.25
N SER A 297 25.18 8.19 -18.89
CA SER A 297 26.27 7.61 -19.69
C SER A 297 26.75 8.53 -20.82
N HIS A 298 25.86 9.39 -21.35
CA HIS A 298 26.22 10.41 -22.34
C HIS A 298 27.17 11.49 -21.81
N LEU A 299 27.28 11.63 -20.48
CA LEU A 299 28.22 12.52 -19.79
C LEU A 299 29.47 11.79 -19.27
N ARG A 300 29.65 10.50 -19.53
CA ARG A 300 30.72 9.68 -18.94
C ARG A 300 32.11 10.33 -19.08
N ARG A 301 32.44 10.85 -20.27
CA ARG A 301 33.74 11.54 -20.50
C ARG A 301 33.96 12.76 -19.61
N LEU A 302 32.89 13.50 -19.30
CA LEU A 302 32.97 14.65 -18.38
C LEU A 302 33.14 14.13 -16.96
N ILE A 303 32.33 13.14 -16.55
CA ILE A 303 32.36 12.52 -15.22
C ILE A 303 33.72 11.87 -14.92
N ASP A 304 34.37 11.29 -15.92
CA ASP A 304 35.69 10.66 -15.77
C ASP A 304 36.82 11.66 -15.55
N ARG A 305 36.63 12.91 -15.96
CA ARG A 305 37.60 14.01 -15.80
C ARG A 305 37.41 14.81 -14.50
N LEU A 306 36.32 14.59 -13.78
CA LEU A 306 36.09 15.16 -12.45
C LEU A 306 37.05 14.54 -11.44
#